data_AF-A0A3M0BRA0-F1
#
_entry.id   AF-A0A3M0BRA0-F1
#
_cell.length_a   1.000
_cell.length_b   1.000
_cell.length_c   1.000
_cell.angle_alpha   90.00
_cell.angle_beta   90.00
_cell.angle_gamma   90.00
#
_symmetry.space_group_name_H-M   'P 1'
#
loop_
_entity.id
_entity.type
_entity.pdbx_description
1 polymer ?
#
loop_
_entity_poly.entity_id
_entity_poly.type
_entity_poly.pdbx_seq_one_letter_code
_entity_poly.pdbx_strand_id
1 'polypeptide(L)'
;MQKFKLKRYFPQEIEIEITDKQLLDMFPIEEQEHPFMGNIERVWKSENQIFSIKNSNPEDIIDLSGKTKHIQLKKEKMFDILSNLEKFQIILYYEDKEDLYDVIKI
;
A
#
# COMPACT_ATOMS: atom_id res chain seq x y z
N MET A 1 3.58 -5.40 -17.93
CA MET A 1 4.40 -5.34 -16.71
C MET A 1 4.93 -3.93 -16.60
N GLN A 2 4.36 -3.17 -15.67
CA GLN A 2 4.79 -1.81 -15.39
C GLN A 2 5.95 -1.85 -14.38
N LYS A 3 6.86 -0.89 -14.50
CA LYS A 3 7.95 -0.71 -13.55
C LYS A 3 7.74 0.57 -12.77
N PHE A 4 8.25 0.55 -11.54
CA PHE A 4 8.17 1.67 -10.63
C PHE A 4 9.51 1.88 -9.97
N LYS A 5 9.78 3.15 -9.71
CA LYS A 5 10.85 3.62 -8.87
C LYS A 5 10.27 3.90 -7.49
N LEU A 6 10.67 3.11 -6.50
CA LEU A 6 10.24 3.25 -5.11
C LEU A 6 11.39 3.85 -4.28
N LYS A 7 11.11 4.94 -3.58
CA LYS A 7 12.07 5.68 -2.77
C LYS A 7 11.58 5.80 -1.33
N ARG A 8 12.43 5.43 -0.37
CA ARG A 8 12.25 5.65 1.06
C ARG A 8 13.34 6.57 1.57
N TYR A 9 13.03 7.49 2.49
CA TYR A 9 14.00 8.46 3.02
C TYR A 9 14.58 8.09 4.39
N PHE A 10 13.81 7.38 5.23
CA PHE A 10 14.19 7.03 6.60
C PHE A 10 14.18 5.52 6.83
N PRO A 11 15.07 4.97 7.68
CA PRO A 11 16.18 5.64 8.36
C PRO A 11 17.38 5.98 7.44
N GLN A 12 17.38 5.47 6.21
CA GLN A 12 18.35 5.77 5.16
C GLN A 12 17.63 5.90 3.83
N GLU A 13 18.17 6.75 2.95
CA GLU A 13 17.68 6.89 1.59
C GLU A 13 17.96 5.61 0.79
N ILE A 14 16.90 4.97 0.33
CA ILE A 14 16.96 3.79 -0.52
C ILE A 14 16.06 4.04 -1.71
N GLU A 15 16.55 3.66 -2.87
CA GLU A 15 15.84 3.78 -4.14
C GLU A 15 15.98 2.44 -4.89
N ILE A 16 14.85 1.86 -5.27
CA ILE A 16 14.82 0.56 -5.95
C ILE A 16 13.85 0.62 -7.14
N GLU A 17 14.17 -0.16 -8.17
CA GLU A 17 13.22 -0.48 -9.24
C GLU A 17 12.44 -1.75 -8.88
N ILE A 18 11.12 -1.68 -8.94
CA ILE A 18 10.22 -2.81 -8.66
C ILE A 18 9.14 -2.92 -9.73
N THR A 19 8.67 -4.14 -9.98
CA THR A 19 7.53 -4.39 -10.86
C THR A 19 6.20 -4.10 -10.14
N ASP A 20 5.14 -3.86 -10.91
CA ASP A 20 3.75 -3.83 -10.44
C ASP A 20 3.44 -4.96 -9.44
N LYS A 21 3.77 -6.20 -9.81
CA LYS A 21 3.56 -7.38 -8.96
C LYS A 21 4.35 -7.32 -7.65
N GLN A 22 5.63 -6.95 -7.70
CA GLN A 22 6.45 -6.80 -6.49
C GLN A 22 5.90 -5.71 -5.58
N LEU A 23 5.46 -4.59 -6.15
CA LEU A 23 4.87 -3.49 -5.39
C LEU A 23 3.61 -3.93 -4.64
N LEU A 24 2.72 -4.67 -5.32
CA LEU A 24 1.51 -5.22 -4.72
C LEU A 24 1.77 -6.26 -3.64
N ASP A 25 2.78 -7.10 -3.82
CA ASP A 25 3.12 -8.14 -2.85
C ASP A 25 3.82 -7.53 -1.61
N MET A 26 4.58 -6.45 -1.78
CA MET A 26 5.30 -5.78 -0.68
C MET A 26 4.44 -4.73 0.05
N PHE A 27 3.59 -4.01 -0.68
CA PHE A 27 2.84 -2.87 -0.16
C PHE A 27 1.37 -2.89 -0.59
N PRO A 28 0.61 -3.96 -0.30
CA PRO A 28 -0.82 -3.96 -0.58
C PRO A 28 -1.54 -2.95 0.30
N ILE A 29 -2.63 -2.39 -0.23
CA ILE A 29 -3.56 -1.56 0.53
C ILE A 29 -4.35 -2.49 1.46
N GLU A 30 -4.15 -2.31 2.77
CA GLU A 30 -4.66 -3.25 3.76
C GLU A 30 -4.76 -2.63 5.16
N GLU A 31 -5.56 -3.27 5.99
CA GLU A 31 -5.56 -3.09 7.44
C GLU A 31 -5.30 -4.43 8.11
N GLN A 32 -4.30 -4.48 8.98
CA GLN A 32 -4.00 -5.68 9.75
C GLN A 32 -3.67 -5.34 11.20
N GLU A 33 -3.89 -6.29 12.08
CA GLU A 33 -3.43 -6.22 13.46
C GLU A 33 -2.15 -7.04 13.60
N HIS A 34 -1.06 -6.36 13.95
CA HIS A 34 0.25 -6.95 14.17
C HIS A 34 0.52 -7.14 15.67
N PRO A 35 1.06 -8.30 16.12
CA PRO A 35 1.21 -8.62 17.54
C PRO A 35 2.02 -7.61 18.37
N PHE A 36 2.93 -6.86 17.73
CA PHE A 36 3.85 -5.93 18.40
C PHE A 36 3.71 -4.47 17.95
N MET A 37 2.96 -4.21 16.88
CA MET A 37 2.83 -2.87 16.28
C MET A 37 1.38 -2.38 16.30
N GLY A 38 0.49 -3.13 16.97
CA GLY A 38 -0.94 -2.86 16.98
C GLY A 38 -1.56 -2.85 15.59
N ASN A 39 -2.48 -1.92 15.36
CA ASN A 39 -3.14 -1.77 14.07
C ASN A 39 -2.20 -1.10 13.07
N ILE A 40 -1.99 -1.79 11.96
CA ILE A 40 -1.24 -1.31 10.81
C ILE A 40 -2.24 -1.02 9.68
N GLU A 41 -2.13 0.17 9.10
CA GLU A 41 -2.88 0.56 7.90
C GLU A 41 -1.90 0.95 6.80
N ARG A 42 -2.05 0.33 5.62
CA ARG A 42 -1.35 0.71 4.41
C ARG A 42 -2.31 1.36 3.44
N VAL A 43 -1.98 2.58 3.04
CA VAL A 43 -2.73 3.35 2.05
C VAL A 43 -1.83 3.79 0.92
N TRP A 44 -2.42 3.98 -0.25
CA TRP A 44 -1.76 4.68 -1.34
C TRP A 44 -2.38 6.06 -1.50
N LYS A 45 -1.57 7.09 -1.71
CA LYS A 45 -2.02 8.48 -1.80
C LYS A 45 -1.47 9.11 -3.07
N SER A 46 -2.35 9.52 -3.97
CA SER A 46 -2.02 10.42 -5.07
C SER A 46 -2.34 11.87 -4.68
N GLU A 47 -2.11 12.82 -5.59
CA GLU A 47 -2.48 14.23 -5.37
C GLU A 47 -3.99 14.41 -5.18
N ASN A 48 -4.82 13.56 -5.82
CA ASN A 48 -6.27 13.74 -5.88
C ASN A 48 -7.05 12.76 -5.00
N GLN A 49 -6.43 11.66 -4.58
CA GLN A 49 -7.15 10.56 -3.94
C GLN A 49 -6.26 9.78 -2.97
N ILE A 50 -6.86 9.33 -1.88
CA ILE A 50 -6.31 8.30 -1.00
C ILE A 50 -7.03 7.00 -1.34
N PHE A 51 -6.30 5.90 -1.47
CA PHE A 51 -6.82 4.55 -1.64
C PHE A 51 -6.51 3.77 -0.36
N SER A 52 -7.55 3.39 0.37
CA SER A 52 -7.51 2.72 1.66
C SER A 52 -8.63 1.70 1.75
N ILE A 53 -8.61 0.84 2.76
CA ILE A 53 -9.74 -0.07 3.01
C ILE A 53 -11.01 0.74 3.34
N LYS A 54 -10.90 1.78 4.15
CA LYS A 54 -12.04 2.60 4.62
C LYS A 54 -12.82 3.30 3.52
N ASN A 55 -12.17 3.61 2.39
CA ASN A 55 -12.80 4.31 1.27
C ASN A 55 -13.00 3.45 0.02
N SER A 56 -12.78 2.14 0.16
CA SER A 56 -13.00 1.17 -0.91
C SER A 56 -14.40 0.57 -0.85
N ASN A 57 -14.87 0.07 -1.98
CA ASN A 57 -16.13 -0.68 -2.03
C ASN A 57 -15.96 -2.02 -1.29
N PRO A 58 -16.95 -2.47 -0.49
CA PRO A 58 -16.89 -3.75 0.21
C PRO A 58 -16.66 -4.95 -0.71
N GLU A 59 -17.15 -4.89 -1.95
CA GLU A 59 -16.97 -5.95 -2.96
C GLU A 59 -15.52 -6.10 -3.44
N ASP A 60 -14.70 -5.06 -3.30
CA ASP A 60 -13.29 -5.04 -3.69
C ASP A 60 -12.38 -5.50 -2.53
N ILE A 61 -12.93 -5.75 -1.34
CA ILE A 61 -12.18 -6.13 -0.14
C ILE A 61 -12.22 -7.64 0.05
N ILE A 62 -11.09 -8.23 0.43
CA ILE A 62 -10.97 -9.61 0.88
C ILE A 62 -10.65 -9.64 2.36
N ASP A 63 -11.37 -10.51 3.08
CA ASP A 63 -11.09 -10.81 4.47
C ASP A 63 -10.15 -12.02 4.55
N LEU A 64 -8.94 -11.76 5.06
CA LEU A 64 -7.89 -12.75 5.28
C LEU A 64 -7.72 -13.02 6.79
N SER A 65 -8.64 -12.52 7.62
CA SER A 65 -8.57 -12.63 9.07
C SER A 65 -8.62 -14.08 9.53
N GLY A 66 -7.75 -14.40 10.48
CA GLY A 66 -7.74 -15.69 11.17
C GLY A 66 -7.97 -15.47 12.66
N LYS A 67 -6.87 -15.34 13.40
CA LYS A 67 -6.90 -14.98 14.84
C LYS A 67 -6.87 -13.47 15.08
N THR A 68 -6.28 -12.73 14.15
CA THR A 68 -6.16 -11.28 14.16
C THR A 68 -6.79 -10.72 12.90
N LYS A 69 -7.16 -9.43 12.96
CA LYS A 69 -7.71 -8.73 11.80
C LYS A 69 -6.68 -8.69 10.67
N HIS A 70 -7.09 -9.06 9.47
CA HIS A 70 -6.33 -8.85 8.24
C HIS A 70 -7.30 -8.71 7.06
N ILE A 71 -7.48 -7.49 6.59
CA ILE A 71 -8.33 -7.19 5.44
C ILE A 71 -7.52 -6.43 4.39
N GLN A 72 -7.70 -6.80 3.13
CA GLN A 72 -6.87 -6.30 2.03
C GLN A 72 -7.77 -5.96 0.83
N LEU A 73 -7.38 -5.01 -0.01
CA LEU A 73 -7.97 -4.87 -1.33
C LEU A 73 -7.61 -6.08 -2.21
N LYS A 74 -8.53 -6.47 -3.10
CA LYS A 74 -8.28 -7.49 -4.14
C LYS A 74 -7.13 -7.05 -5.04
N LYS A 75 -6.28 -8.00 -5.44
CA LYS A 75 -5.14 -7.73 -6.33
C LYS A 75 -5.57 -7.09 -7.64
N GLU A 76 -6.65 -7.56 -8.24
CA GLU A 76 -7.24 -7.01 -9.47
C GLU A 76 -7.53 -5.51 -9.34
N LYS A 77 -8.21 -5.11 -8.25
CA LYS A 77 -8.50 -3.71 -7.98
C LYS A 77 -7.24 -2.86 -7.79
N MET A 78 -6.25 -3.39 -7.08
CA MET A 78 -5.00 -2.67 -6.88
C MET A 78 -4.18 -2.55 -8.17
N PHE A 79 -4.21 -3.55 -9.06
CA PHE A 79 -3.64 -3.42 -10.40
C PHE A 79 -4.33 -2.32 -11.22
N ASP A 80 -5.66 -2.26 -11.16
CA ASP A 80 -6.43 -1.21 -11.84
C ASP A 80 -6.04 0.18 -11.32
N ILE A 81 -5.91 0.33 -10.00
CA ILE A 81 -5.42 1.58 -9.39
C ILE A 81 -4.02 1.91 -9.89
N LEU A 82 -3.05 0.99 -9.78
CA LEU A 82 -1.67 1.22 -10.24
C LEU A 82 -1.58 1.62 -11.70
N SER A 83 -2.42 1.02 -12.55
CA SER A 83 -2.37 1.28 -13.99
C SER A 83 -2.64 2.74 -14.34
N ASN A 84 -3.39 3.44 -13.49
CA ASN A 84 -3.80 4.84 -13.64
C ASN A 84 -2.96 5.82 -12.83
N LEU A 85 -1.96 5.35 -12.06
CA LEU A 85 -1.10 6.19 -11.23
C LEU A 85 0.27 6.39 -11.89
N GLU A 86 0.63 7.64 -12.14
CA GLU A 86 1.98 8.01 -12.59
C GLU A 86 2.91 8.30 -11.40
N LYS A 87 2.40 8.96 -10.36
CA LYS A 87 3.11 9.24 -9.12
C LYS A 87 2.16 9.14 -7.92
N PHE A 88 2.61 8.49 -6.86
CA PHE A 88 1.86 8.35 -5.62
C PHE A 88 2.81 8.08 -4.44
N GLN A 89 2.26 8.09 -3.23
CA GLN A 89 2.95 7.73 -2.01
C GLN A 89 2.30 6.48 -1.41
N ILE A 90 3.11 5.59 -0.86
CA ILE A 90 2.64 4.54 0.03
C ILE A 90 2.87 5.05 1.45
N ILE A 91 1.83 5.02 2.27
CA ILE A 91 1.88 5.44 3.66
C ILE A 91 1.52 4.24 4.54
N LEU A 92 2.42 3.91 5.46
CA LEU A 92 2.25 2.86 6.45
C LEU A 92 2.03 3.52 7.81
N TYR A 93 0.82 3.45 8.34
CA TYR A 93 0.47 3.95 9.68
C TYR A 93 0.55 2.82 10.72
N TYR A 94 1.22 3.07 11.84
CA TYR A 94 1.29 2.15 13.00
C TYR A 94 1.70 2.91 14.25
N GLU A 95 1.11 2.61 15.41
CA GLU A 95 1.49 3.18 16.73
C GLU A 95 1.87 4.68 16.73
N ASP A 96 0.99 5.54 16.19
CA ASP A 96 1.19 6.99 16.05
C ASP A 96 2.40 7.41 15.18
N LYS A 97 2.92 6.50 14.36
CA LYS A 97 4.00 6.72 13.39
C LYS A 97 3.49 6.53 11.96
N GLU A 98 4.19 7.16 11.04
CA GLU A 98 4.02 6.97 9.61
C GLU A 98 5.37 6.71 8.93
N ASP A 99 5.39 5.70 8.05
CA ASP A 99 6.49 5.51 7.10
C ASP A 99 6.01 5.85 5.70
N LEU A 100 6.78 6.67 5.00
CA LEU A 100 6.47 7.20 3.67
C LEU A 100 7.41 6.63 2.61
N TYR A 101 6.82 6.20 1.51
CA TYR A 101 7.52 5.75 0.32
C TYR A 101 6.98 6.50 -0.89
N ASP A 102 7.85 7.17 -1.64
CA ASP A 102 7.48 7.79 -2.91
C ASP A 102 7.59 6.76 -4.03
N VAL A 103 6.58 6.71 -4.89
CA VAL A 103 6.53 5.80 -6.03
C VAL A 103 6.26 6.58 -7.31
N ILE A 104 7.09 6.34 -8.33
CA ILE A 104 6.98 6.93 -9.66
C ILE A 104 7.02 5.81 -10.69
N LYS A 105 6.05 5.80 -11.61
CA LYS A 105 6.02 4.86 -12.74
C LYS A 105 7.11 5.23 -13.76
N ILE A 106 7.81 4.23 -14.30
CA ILE A 106 8.94 4.39 -15.24
C ILE A 106 8.75 3.55 -16.51
#